data_AF-A0A7J7KHJ8-F1
#
_entry.id   AF-A0A7J7KHJ8-F1
#
_cell.length_a   1.000
_cell.length_b   1.000
_cell.length_c   1.000
_cell.angle_alpha   90.00
_cell.angle_beta   90.00
_cell.angle_gamma   90.00
#
_symmetry.space_group_name_H-M   'P 1'
#
loop_
_entity.id
_entity.type
_entity.pdbx_description
1 polymer ?
#
loop_
_entity_poly.entity_id
_entity_poly.type
_entity_poly.pdbx_seq_one_letter_code
_entity_poly.pdbx_strand_id
1 'polypeptide(L)'
;MASLGAGGSKCLEIKRVQNPFLYKQYVLLRKQTADKLKKTEDQVETTPLWHGTDIDSVTKITGGRFDRGHHGKNGQNVDVQGHMYMMQVRVVTGEYCVGNESMKYPPVKPSNPAEEFDTTVNDEQNPTIFVTYHDAAAYPDYIIKYI
;
A
#
# COMPACT_ATOMS: atom_id res chain seq x y z
N MET A 1 -9.95 -11.54 36.74
CA MET A 1 -9.30 -10.34 36.16
C MET A 1 -7.95 -10.78 35.60
N ALA A 2 -7.86 -11.03 34.30
CA ALA A 2 -6.62 -11.38 33.62
C ALA A 2 -6.14 -10.15 32.86
N SER A 3 -4.96 -9.64 33.21
CA SER A 3 -4.32 -8.52 32.54
C SER A 3 -3.90 -8.93 31.13
N LEU A 4 -4.44 -8.26 30.11
CA LEU A 4 -3.82 -8.22 28.79
C LEU A 4 -2.52 -7.43 28.94
N GLY A 5 -1.38 -8.12 28.78
CA GLY A 5 -0.07 -7.51 28.84
C GLY A 5 0.09 -6.45 27.77
N ALA A 6 0.46 -5.24 28.18
CA ALA A 6 0.94 -4.18 27.31
C ALA A 6 2.34 -4.54 26.78
N GLY A 7 2.41 -5.44 25.79
CA GLY A 7 3.61 -5.70 25.00
C GLY A 7 3.56 -4.89 23.71
N GLY A 8 3.61 -3.55 23.81
CA GLY A 8 3.66 -2.70 22.63
C GLY A 8 5.06 -2.72 22.01
N SER A 9 5.13 -2.85 20.68
CA SER A 9 6.39 -2.69 19.95
C SER A 9 6.98 -1.30 20.18
N LYS A 10 8.30 -1.22 20.34
CA LYS A 10 9.00 0.06 20.59
C LYS A 10 9.44 0.66 19.27
N CYS A 11 8.84 1.79 18.89
CA CYS A 11 9.31 2.59 17.77
C CYS A 11 10.71 3.12 18.06
N LEU A 12 11.64 2.86 17.14
CA LEU A 12 13.03 3.29 17.21
C LEU A 12 13.28 4.50 16.31
N GLU A 13 12.69 4.51 15.11
CA GLU A 13 12.91 5.56 14.11
C GLU A 13 11.69 5.70 13.18
N ILE A 14 11.38 6.94 12.79
CA ILE A 14 10.45 7.26 11.71
C ILE A 14 11.21 8.12 10.70
N LYS A 15 11.35 7.63 9.47
CA LYS A 15 12.05 8.31 8.39
C LYS A 15 11.10 8.63 7.25
N ARG A 16 11.01 9.89 6.88
CA ARG A 16 10.25 10.31 5.69
C ARG A 16 10.96 9.85 4.42
N VAL A 17 10.23 9.28 3.48
CA VAL A 17 10.74 8.94 2.15
C VAL A 17 10.67 10.17 1.27
N GLN A 18 11.80 10.47 0.59
CA GLN A 18 11.90 11.59 -0.34
C GLN A 18 12.36 11.07 -1.70
N ASN A 19 11.42 10.54 -2.48
CA ASN A 19 11.65 10.13 -3.86
C ASN A 19 10.79 10.98 -4.82
N PRO A 20 11.34 12.08 -5.38
CA PRO A 20 10.57 12.98 -6.23
C PRO A 20 10.03 12.34 -7.51
N PHE A 21 10.70 11.32 -8.04
CA PHE A 21 10.25 10.63 -9.25
C PHE A 21 9.00 9.80 -8.98
N LEU A 22 9.03 8.98 -7.93
CA LEU A 22 7.86 8.23 -7.49
C LEU A 22 6.71 9.13 -7.09
N TYR A 23 7.00 10.18 -6.32
CA TYR A 23 5.97 11.10 -5.86
C TYR A 23 5.25 11.80 -7.02
N LYS A 24 5.99 12.18 -8.08
CA LYS A 24 5.38 12.76 -9.29
C LYS A 24 4.46 11.78 -10.01
N GLN A 25 4.87 10.52 -10.16
CA GLN A 25 4.04 9.50 -10.80
C GLN A 25 2.77 9.23 -9.99
N TYR A 26 2.92 9.13 -8.66
CA TYR A 26 1.83 8.95 -7.72
C TYR A 26 0.80 10.09 -7.78
N VAL A 27 1.25 11.34 -7.68
CA VAL A 27 0.37 12.52 -7.73
C VAL A 27 -0.34 12.61 -9.08
N LEU A 28 0.35 12.30 -10.19
CA LEU A 28 -0.26 12.32 -11.51
C LEU A 28 -1.37 11.27 -11.63
N LEU A 29 -1.12 10.03 -11.20
CA LEU A 29 -2.13 8.97 -11.20
C LEU A 29 -3.31 9.34 -10.30
N ARG A 30 -3.06 9.82 -9.08
CA ARG A 30 -4.10 10.25 -8.14
C ARG A 30 -5.02 11.29 -8.77
N LYS A 31 -4.44 12.31 -9.41
CA LYS A 31 -5.20 13.35 -10.11
C LYS A 31 -6.02 12.78 -11.28
N GLN A 32 -5.42 11.93 -12.12
CA GLN A 32 -6.11 11.30 -13.24
C GLN A 32 -7.30 10.44 -12.78
N THR A 33 -7.13 9.68 -11.70
CA THR A 33 -8.21 8.87 -11.10
C THR A 33 -9.31 9.76 -10.54
N ALA A 34 -8.96 10.85 -9.84
CA ALA A 34 -9.94 11.82 -9.33
C ALA A 34 -10.77 12.46 -10.46
N ASP A 35 -10.10 12.94 -11.51
CA ASP A 35 -10.72 13.55 -12.69
C ASP A 35 -11.65 12.55 -13.41
N LYS A 36 -11.18 11.31 -13.63
CA LYS A 36 -11.96 10.22 -14.25
C LYS A 36 -13.24 9.92 -13.46
N LEU A 37 -13.14 9.85 -12.14
CA LEU A 37 -14.25 9.50 -11.26
C LEU A 37 -15.12 10.70 -10.87
N LYS A 38 -14.76 11.91 -11.31
CA LYS A 38 -15.41 13.17 -10.90
C LYS A 38 -15.45 13.32 -9.37
N LYS A 39 -14.35 12.92 -8.73
CA LYS A 39 -14.12 12.96 -7.27
C LYS A 39 -12.98 13.92 -6.96
N THR A 40 -12.82 14.26 -5.69
CA THR A 40 -11.61 14.92 -5.20
C THR A 40 -10.45 13.93 -5.06
N GLU A 41 -9.22 14.43 -5.04
CA GLU A 41 -8.02 13.59 -4.86
C GLU A 41 -8.05 12.82 -3.52
N ASP A 42 -8.59 13.42 -2.46
CA ASP A 42 -8.72 12.78 -1.15
C ASP A 42 -9.75 11.63 -1.14
N GLN A 43 -10.75 11.67 -2.03
CA GLN A 43 -11.77 10.62 -2.13
C GLN A 43 -11.31 9.39 -2.93
N VAL A 44 -10.17 9.48 -3.61
CA VAL A 44 -9.59 8.36 -4.38
C VAL A 44 -8.27 7.87 -3.77
N GLU A 45 -7.88 8.41 -2.62
CA GLU A 45 -6.72 8.01 -1.82
C GLU A 45 -7.21 7.41 -0.50
N THR A 46 -6.48 6.43 0.01
CA THR A 46 -6.60 6.01 1.41
C THR A 46 -5.26 6.12 2.14
N THR A 47 -5.35 6.49 3.41
CA THR A 47 -4.25 6.59 4.35
C THR A 47 -4.79 6.54 5.79
N PRO A 48 -4.06 5.93 6.75
CA PRO A 48 -2.83 5.17 6.58
C PRO A 48 -3.07 3.71 6.19
N LEU A 49 -2.33 3.21 5.18
CA LEU A 49 -2.11 1.76 5.02
C LEU A 49 -0.69 1.40 5.44
N TRP A 50 -0.53 0.16 5.89
CA TRP A 50 0.72 -0.35 6.46
C TRP A 50 1.25 -1.49 5.61
N HIS A 51 2.55 -1.44 5.28
CA HIS A 51 3.23 -2.49 4.53
C HIS A 51 4.46 -2.97 5.31
N GLY A 52 4.37 -4.14 5.92
CA GLY A 52 5.50 -4.80 6.58
C GLY A 52 6.37 -5.53 5.58
N THR A 53 7.69 -5.34 5.63
CA THR A 53 8.63 -5.98 4.71
C THR A 53 10.04 -6.05 5.32
N ASP A 54 10.94 -6.83 4.71
CA ASP A 54 12.36 -6.86 5.07
C ASP A 54 13.14 -5.62 4.61
N ILE A 55 14.30 -5.39 5.22
CA ILE A 55 15.15 -4.22 4.97
C ILE A 55 15.66 -4.12 3.52
N ASP A 56 15.89 -5.25 2.85
CA ASP A 56 16.33 -5.24 1.45
C ASP A 56 15.19 -4.76 0.55
N SER A 57 13.97 -5.22 0.83
CA SER A 57 12.75 -4.77 0.17
C SER A 57 12.43 -3.30 0.47
N VAL A 58 12.64 -2.80 1.70
CA VAL A 58 12.50 -1.36 2.01
C VAL A 58 13.40 -0.52 1.09
N THR A 59 14.67 -0.93 0.93
CA THR A 59 15.63 -0.20 0.11
C THR A 59 15.20 -0.21 -1.37
N LYS A 60 14.75 -1.36 -1.88
CA LYS A 60 14.25 -1.49 -3.26
C LYS A 60 12.99 -0.68 -3.52
N ILE A 61 12.03 -0.71 -2.60
CA ILE A 61 10.74 -0.03 -2.75
C ILE A 61 10.93 1.50 -2.69
N THR A 62 11.74 1.99 -1.77
CA THR A 62 11.96 3.45 -1.60
C THR A 62 12.86 4.06 -2.67
N GLY A 63 13.85 3.32 -3.18
CA GLY A 63 14.67 3.74 -4.32
C GLY A 63 14.02 3.47 -5.69
N GLY A 64 13.15 2.47 -5.76
CA GLY A 64 12.51 1.96 -6.97
C GLY A 64 11.01 2.22 -6.96
N ARG A 65 10.18 1.15 -6.92
CA ARG A 65 8.71 1.18 -6.88
C ARG A 65 8.20 -0.06 -6.14
N PHE A 66 6.92 -0.08 -5.77
CA PHE A 66 6.25 -1.35 -5.44
C PHE A 66 6.12 -2.17 -6.73
N ASP A 67 6.85 -3.27 -6.83
CA ASP A 67 6.90 -4.11 -8.03
C ASP A 67 6.27 -5.46 -7.74
N ARG A 68 5.18 -5.78 -8.46
CA ARG A 68 4.49 -7.06 -8.37
C ARG A 68 5.38 -8.23 -8.83
N GLY A 69 6.38 -8.01 -9.68
CA GLY A 69 7.35 -9.05 -10.04
C GLY A 69 8.27 -9.45 -8.87
N HIS A 70 8.32 -8.63 -7.81
CA HIS A 70 9.18 -8.80 -6.65
C HIS A 70 8.36 -8.81 -5.35
N HIS A 71 7.67 -9.93 -5.11
CA HIS A 71 6.93 -10.13 -3.87
C HIS A 71 7.87 -10.56 -2.73
N GLY A 72 7.87 -9.82 -1.63
CA GLY A 72 8.50 -10.27 -0.39
C GLY A 72 7.85 -11.57 0.11
N LYS A 73 8.60 -12.37 0.87
CA LYS A 73 8.01 -13.51 1.58
C LYS A 73 7.13 -12.98 2.70
N ASN A 74 5.87 -13.41 2.77
CA ASN A 74 5.00 -13.15 3.91
C ASN A 74 5.62 -13.80 5.16
N GLY A 75 6.22 -13.01 6.06
CA GLY A 75 6.92 -13.52 7.24
C GLY A 75 7.48 -12.39 8.09
N GLN A 76 7.74 -12.66 9.36
CA GLN A 76 8.38 -11.70 10.27
C GLN A 76 9.80 -11.41 9.78
N ASN A 77 9.95 -10.29 9.09
CA ASN A 77 11.19 -9.87 8.49
C ASN A 77 12.00 -9.08 9.52
N VAL A 78 12.68 -9.81 10.39
CA VAL A 78 13.55 -9.26 11.43
C VAL A 78 14.99 -9.21 10.89
N ASP A 79 15.67 -8.07 11.03
CA ASP A 79 17.08 -7.96 10.67
C ASP A 79 18.01 -8.63 11.70
N VAL A 80 19.31 -8.68 11.41
CA VAL A 80 20.32 -9.30 12.29
C VAL A 80 20.43 -8.66 13.68
N GLN A 81 19.88 -7.47 13.87
CA GLN A 81 19.85 -6.73 15.13
C GLN A 81 18.51 -6.87 15.86
N GLY A 82 17.57 -7.66 15.34
CA GLY A 82 16.25 -7.82 15.93
C GLY A 82 15.25 -6.75 15.49
N HIS A 83 15.58 -5.88 14.52
CA HIS A 83 14.68 -4.81 14.11
C HIS A 83 13.69 -5.27 13.04
N MET A 84 12.48 -4.74 13.14
CA MET A 84 11.43 -4.88 12.15
C MET A 84 11.17 -3.54 11.45
N TYR A 85 10.68 -3.63 10.22
CA TYR A 85 10.41 -2.46 9.37
C TYR A 85 8.97 -2.49 8.87
N MET A 86 8.31 -1.33 8.94
CA MET A 86 6.96 -1.11 8.45
C MET A 86 6.94 0.20 7.67
N MET A 87 6.29 0.22 6.52
CA MET A 87 6.07 1.45 5.76
C MET A 87 4.65 1.95 5.95
N GLN A 88 4.50 3.25 6.16
CA GLN A 88 3.23 3.94 5.97
C GLN A 88 3.11 4.31 4.49
N VAL A 89 2.04 3.85 3.85
CA VAL A 89 1.87 3.95 2.40
C VAL A 89 0.59 4.71 2.09
N ARG A 90 0.68 5.66 1.17
CA ARG A 90 -0.50 6.28 0.55
C ARG A 90 -0.86 5.47 -0.68
N VAL A 91 -2.14 5.15 -0.82
CA VAL A 91 -2.62 4.31 -1.92
C VAL A 91 -3.74 5.01 -2.67
N VAL A 92 -3.59 5.13 -3.99
CA VAL A 92 -4.69 5.50 -4.90
C VAL A 92 -5.60 4.28 -5.02
N THR A 93 -6.77 4.34 -4.40
CA THR A 93 -7.72 3.22 -4.36
C THR A 93 -8.63 3.18 -5.58
N GLY A 94 -9.00 4.36 -6.11
CA GLY A 94 -9.99 4.49 -7.18
C GLY A 94 -11.31 3.77 -6.85
N GLU A 95 -11.90 3.11 -7.85
CA GLU A 95 -13.00 2.18 -7.66
C GLU A 95 -12.45 0.78 -7.35
N TYR A 96 -13.04 0.11 -6.36
CA TYR A 96 -12.60 -1.20 -5.90
C TYR A 96 -13.73 -2.22 -5.87
N CYS A 97 -13.34 -3.50 -5.87
CA CYS A 97 -14.24 -4.63 -5.65
C CYS A 97 -13.56 -5.72 -4.81
N VAL A 98 -14.32 -6.71 -4.34
CA VAL A 98 -13.75 -7.86 -3.61
C VAL A 98 -12.80 -8.67 -4.51
N GLY A 99 -11.56 -8.86 -4.05
CA GLY A 99 -10.55 -9.68 -4.72
C GLY A 99 -10.54 -11.14 -4.24
N ASN A 100 -9.80 -11.98 -4.96
CA ASN A 100 -9.42 -13.32 -4.48
C ASN A 100 -7.99 -13.68 -4.91
N GLU A 101 -7.42 -14.70 -4.28
CA GLU A 101 -6.01 -15.10 -4.45
C GLU A 101 -5.63 -15.53 -5.89
N SER A 102 -6.60 -15.94 -6.70
CA SER A 102 -6.35 -16.34 -8.10
C SER A 102 -6.21 -15.13 -9.06
N MET A 103 -6.58 -13.93 -8.61
CA MET A 103 -6.62 -12.73 -9.45
C MET A 103 -5.23 -12.15 -9.74
N LYS A 104 -4.86 -12.14 -11.02
CA LYS A 104 -3.67 -11.43 -11.51
C LYS A 104 -3.95 -9.97 -11.85
N TYR A 105 -5.17 -9.69 -12.31
CA TYR A 105 -5.68 -8.38 -12.71
C TYR A 105 -7.02 -8.13 -12.02
N PRO A 106 -7.44 -6.86 -11.85
CA PRO A 106 -8.76 -6.57 -11.32
C PRO A 106 -9.83 -6.99 -12.33
N PRO A 107 -11.04 -7.37 -11.87
CA PRO A 107 -12.13 -7.69 -12.78
C PRO A 107 -12.62 -6.45 -13.56
N VAL A 108 -13.34 -6.68 -14.66
CA VAL A 108 -14.05 -5.63 -15.40
C VAL A 108 -15.27 -5.13 -14.63
N LYS A 109 -15.62 -3.85 -14.80
CA LYS A 109 -16.77 -3.23 -14.15
C LYS A 109 -18.07 -3.72 -14.81
N PRO A 110 -19.06 -4.19 -14.03
CA PRO A 110 -20.36 -4.60 -14.59
C PRO A 110 -21.10 -3.47 -15.32
N SER A 111 -20.89 -2.22 -14.90
CA SER A 111 -21.47 -1.02 -15.51
C SER A 111 -20.79 -0.59 -16.82
N ASN A 112 -19.52 -0.98 -17.01
CA ASN A 112 -18.73 -0.64 -18.20
C ASN A 112 -17.67 -1.72 -18.47
N PRO A 113 -17.96 -2.71 -19.34
CA PRO A 113 -17.04 -3.81 -19.64
C PRO A 113 -15.73 -3.39 -20.33
N ALA A 114 -15.59 -2.14 -20.77
CA ALA A 114 -14.34 -1.60 -21.31
C ALA A 114 -13.37 -1.12 -20.21
N GLU A 115 -13.79 -1.14 -18.95
CA GLU A 115 -13.00 -0.70 -17.81
C GLU A 115 -12.84 -1.78 -16.75
N GLU A 116 -11.65 -1.86 -16.17
CA GLU A 116 -11.35 -2.64 -14.97
C GLU A 116 -11.48 -1.78 -13.71
N PHE A 117 -11.69 -2.43 -12.56
CA PHE A 117 -11.52 -1.77 -11.25
C PHE A 117 -10.06 -1.33 -11.04
N ASP A 118 -9.85 -0.31 -10.21
CA ASP A 118 -8.51 0.24 -9.96
C ASP A 118 -7.76 -0.59 -8.89
N THR A 119 -8.48 -1.09 -7.88
CA THR A 119 -7.94 -1.95 -6.81
C THR A 119 -8.89 -3.08 -6.44
N THR A 120 -8.39 -4.09 -5.72
CA THR A 120 -9.25 -5.06 -5.04
C THR A 120 -9.07 -5.01 -3.54
N VAL A 121 -10.12 -5.37 -2.80
CA VAL A 121 -10.18 -5.31 -1.34
C VAL A 121 -10.62 -6.63 -0.74
N ASN A 122 -10.44 -6.79 0.58
CA ASN A 122 -10.97 -7.94 1.32
C ASN A 122 -12.46 -7.84 1.62
N ASP A 123 -12.99 -6.63 1.80
CA ASP A 123 -14.38 -6.34 2.13
C ASP A 123 -14.77 -4.98 1.52
N GLU A 124 -15.87 -4.91 0.76
CA GLU A 124 -16.31 -3.68 0.10
C GLU A 124 -16.97 -2.67 1.03
N GLN A 125 -17.53 -3.12 2.16
CA GLN A 125 -18.23 -2.27 3.11
C GLN A 125 -17.24 -1.64 4.10
N ASN A 126 -16.22 -2.39 4.49
CA ASN A 126 -15.17 -1.95 5.41
C ASN A 126 -13.79 -2.48 5.00
N PRO A 127 -13.19 -1.92 3.93
CA PRO A 127 -11.93 -2.41 3.40
C PRO A 127 -10.76 -2.12 4.33
N THR A 128 -9.97 -3.15 4.65
CA THR A 128 -8.76 -3.04 5.48
C THR A 128 -7.48 -3.49 4.76
N ILE A 129 -7.63 -4.17 3.63
CA ILE A 129 -6.54 -4.64 2.77
C ILE A 129 -6.87 -4.17 1.35
N PHE A 130 -5.88 -3.57 0.69
CA PHE A 130 -5.98 -3.13 -0.70
C PHE A 130 -4.87 -3.77 -1.52
N VAL A 131 -5.22 -4.31 -2.67
CA VAL A 131 -4.30 -4.82 -3.67
C VAL A 131 -4.35 -3.89 -4.88
N THR A 132 -3.20 -3.28 -5.18
CA THR A 132 -3.01 -2.39 -6.32
C THR A 132 -2.47 -3.14 -7.53
N TYR A 133 -2.87 -2.72 -8.73
CA TYR A 133 -2.42 -3.33 -9.99
C TYR A 133 -1.55 -2.40 -10.85
N HIS A 134 -1.29 -1.18 -10.37
CA HIS A 134 -0.46 -0.19 -11.03
C HIS A 134 0.69 0.24 -10.09
N ASP A 135 1.92 0.21 -10.58
CA ASP A 135 3.13 0.48 -9.77
C ASP A 135 3.09 1.85 -9.07
N ALA A 136 2.55 2.87 -9.75
CA ALA A 136 2.45 4.22 -9.21
C ALA A 136 1.25 4.42 -8.25
N ALA A 137 0.41 3.42 -8.03
CA ALA A 137 -0.75 3.53 -7.13
C ALA A 137 -0.38 3.54 -5.66
N ALA A 138 0.88 3.22 -5.31
CA ALA A 138 1.35 3.19 -3.94
C ALA A 138 2.61 4.05 -3.79
N TYR A 139 2.59 4.98 -2.83
CA TYR A 139 3.75 5.78 -2.46
C TYR A 139 4.11 5.55 -0.99
N PRO A 140 5.32 5.06 -0.67
CA PRO A 140 5.75 4.94 0.72
C PRO A 140 6.08 6.35 1.24
N ASP A 141 5.33 6.83 2.24
CA ASP A 141 5.51 8.18 2.81
C ASP A 141 6.52 8.15 3.97
N TYR A 142 6.47 7.08 4.79
CA TYR A 142 7.37 6.89 5.93
C TYR A 142 7.85 5.45 6.05
N ILE A 143 9.07 5.29 6.55
CA ILE A 143 9.65 4.03 7.02
C ILE A 143 9.67 4.11 8.55
N ILE A 144 9.16 3.09 9.21
CA ILE A 144 9.14 2.93 10.66
C ILE A 144 9.99 1.73 11.02
N LYS A 145 10.98 1.95 11.88
CA LYS A 145 11.83 0.91 12.46
C LYS A 145 11.40 0.66 13.91
N TYR A 146 11.23 -0.59 14.30
CA TYR A 146 10.76 -0.97 15.64
C TYR A 146 11.33 -2.31 16.11
N ILE A 147 11.18 -2.61 17.41
CA ILE A 147 11.44 -3.92 18.05
C ILE A 147 10.22 -4.40 18.79
#